data_AF-A0AAV0WLS5-F1
#
_entry.id   AF-A0AAV0WLS5-F1
#
_cell.length_a   1.000
_cell.length_b   1.000
_cell.length_c   1.000
_cell.angle_alpha   90.00
_cell.angle_beta   90.00
_cell.angle_gamma   90.00
#
_symmetry.space_group_name_H-M   'P 1'
#
loop_
_entity.id
_entity.type
_entity.pdbx_description
1 polymer ?
#
loop_
_entity_poly.entity_id
_entity_poly.type
_entity_poly.pdbx_seq_one_letter_code
_entity_poly.pdbx_strand_id
1 'polypeptide(L)'
;MNHYWGSFDWENTFSLYTVDDSAVVFNDALPSSINKFVPNKVWSPSKFPKWTSRSLKDLITNKNKAHAIYKRTKSISDYLVFSEYRAQCKRQSKVDNSVHINCTEVALSSSPSNFWKFVNNLCPILKLVQHTIN
;
A
#
# COMPACT_ATOMS: atom_id res chain seq x y z
N MET A 1 -10.59 -18.53 -20.14
CA MET A 1 -9.29 -18.87 -20.74
C MET A 1 -9.45 -19.88 -21.88
N ASN A 2 -9.96 -21.10 -21.66
CA ASN A 2 -10.09 -22.13 -22.72
C ASN A 2 -10.85 -21.67 -24.00
N HIS A 3 -11.96 -20.94 -23.87
CA HIS A 3 -12.66 -20.40 -25.05
C HIS A 3 -11.90 -19.31 -25.83
N TYR A 4 -10.98 -18.58 -25.17
CA TYR A 4 -10.16 -17.56 -25.83
C TYR A 4 -9.03 -18.20 -26.63
N TRP A 5 -8.43 -19.26 -26.10
CA TRP A 5 -7.40 -20.02 -26.80
C TRP A 5 -7.97 -20.81 -27.99
N GLY A 6 -9.20 -21.31 -27.86
CA GLY A 6 -9.93 -21.97 -28.93
C GLY A 6 -10.53 -21.03 -29.98
N SER A 7 -10.50 -19.70 -29.77
CA SER A 7 -10.95 -18.72 -30.77
C SER A 7 -9.85 -18.25 -31.72
N PHE A 8 -8.60 -18.61 -31.46
CA PHE A 8 -7.50 -18.35 -32.39
C PHE A 8 -7.51 -19.39 -33.51
N ASP A 9 -7.48 -18.92 -34.75
CA ASP A 9 -7.24 -19.75 -35.92
C ASP A 9 -5.74 -20.01 -36.05
N TRP A 10 -5.26 -20.94 -35.24
CA TRP A 10 -3.84 -21.30 -35.17
C TRP A 10 -3.30 -21.85 -36.49
N GLU A 11 -4.14 -22.56 -37.24
CA GLU A 11 -3.75 -23.18 -38.50
C GLU A 11 -3.45 -22.11 -39.56
N ASN A 12 -4.34 -21.14 -39.73
CA ASN A 12 -4.10 -20.02 -40.63
C ASN A 12 -2.98 -19.09 -40.12
N THR A 13 -2.93 -18.85 -38.81
CA THR A 13 -1.89 -18.01 -38.20
C THR A 13 -0.49 -18.58 -38.44
N PHE A 14 -0.27 -19.87 -38.19
CA PHE A 14 1.03 -20.51 -38.38
C PHE A 14 1.37 -20.78 -39.84
N SER A 15 0.38 -20.88 -40.73
CA SER A 15 0.61 -21.07 -42.17
C SER A 15 1.43 -19.94 -42.82
N LEU A 16 1.45 -18.76 -42.20
CA LEU A 16 2.14 -17.56 -42.67
C LEU A 16 3.57 -17.42 -42.12
N TYR A 17 4.00 -18.32 -41.23
CA TYR A 17 5.23 -18.18 -40.46
C TYR A 17 6.13 -19.42 -40.59
N THR A 18 7.44 -19.21 -40.41
CA THR A 18 8.37 -20.32 -40.21
C THR A 18 8.10 -21.00 -38.86
N VAL A 19 8.69 -22.17 -38.62
CA VAL A 19 8.54 -22.88 -37.34
C VAL A 19 9.00 -22.02 -36.16
N ASP A 20 10.12 -21.31 -36.33
CA ASP A 20 10.67 -20.42 -35.30
C ASP A 20 9.76 -19.20 -35.05
N ASP A 21 9.26 -18.57 -36.11
CA ASP A 21 8.35 -17.43 -36.00
C ASP A 21 6.99 -17.83 -35.40
N SER A 22 6.50 -19.04 -35.71
CA SER A 22 5.29 -19.60 -35.11
C SER A 22 5.44 -19.83 -33.60
N ALA A 23 6.63 -20.28 -33.17
CA ALA A 23 6.94 -20.43 -31.75
C ALA A 23 6.99 -19.07 -31.03
N VAL A 24 7.46 -18.01 -31.69
CA VAL A 24 7.42 -16.64 -31.15
C VAL A 24 5.97 -16.17 -30.97
N VAL A 25 5.14 -16.31 -32.00
CA VAL A 25 3.72 -15.91 -31.95
C VAL A 25 2.96 -16.64 -30.84
N PHE A 26 3.21 -17.95 -30.68
CA PHE A 26 2.63 -18.71 -29.58
C PHE A 26 3.12 -18.23 -28.21
N ASN A 27 4.43 -17.97 -28.06
CA ASN A 27 5.01 -17.46 -26.84
C ASN A 27 4.55 -16.03 -26.49
N ASP A 28 4.07 -15.24 -27.45
CA ASP A 28 3.49 -13.91 -27.21
C ASP A 28 2.00 -13.97 -26.83
N ALA A 29 1.26 -14.92 -27.41
CA ALA A 29 -0.15 -15.14 -27.09
C ALA A 29 -0.36 -15.60 -25.64
N LEU A 30 0.61 -16.35 -25.09
CA LEU A 30 0.51 -16.90 -23.73
C LEU A 30 0.53 -15.82 -22.63
N PRO A 31 1.55 -14.95 -22.52
CA PRO A 31 1.55 -13.81 -21.59
C PRO A 31 0.37 -12.86 -21.80
N SER A 32 -0.04 -12.64 -23.05
CA SER A 32 -1.20 -11.81 -23.39
C SER A 32 -2.50 -12.37 -22.80
N SER A 33 -2.69 -13.68 -22.88
CA SER A 33 -3.83 -14.35 -22.26
C SER A 33 -3.78 -14.29 -20.72
N ILE A 34 -2.60 -14.44 -20.13
CA ILE A 34 -2.42 -14.33 -18.67
C ILE A 34 -2.79 -12.91 -18.21
N ASN A 35 -2.25 -11.88 -18.86
CA ASN A 35 -2.58 -10.49 -18.54
C ASN A 35 -4.06 -10.15 -18.70
N LYS A 36 -4.76 -10.79 -19.65
CA LYS A 36 -6.17 -10.53 -19.95
C LYS A 36 -7.13 -11.22 -18.97
N PHE A 37 -6.81 -12.44 -18.53
CA PHE A 37 -7.72 -13.25 -17.71
C PHE A 37 -7.33 -13.37 -16.25
N VAL A 38 -6.09 -13.04 -15.89
CA VAL A 38 -5.63 -13.04 -14.50
C VAL A 38 -5.71 -11.62 -13.95
N PRO A 39 -6.53 -11.36 -12.92
CA PRO A 39 -6.59 -10.05 -12.30
C PRO A 39 -5.24 -9.69 -11.68
N ASN A 40 -4.63 -8.60 -12.17
CA ASN A 40 -3.42 -8.05 -11.58
C ASN A 40 -3.77 -7.39 -10.23
N LYS A 41 -3.48 -8.09 -9.13
CA LYS A 41 -3.68 -7.54 -7.78
C LYS A 41 -2.51 -6.64 -7.41
N VAL A 42 -2.71 -5.33 -7.58
CA VAL A 42 -1.76 -4.33 -7.10
C VAL A 42 -1.93 -4.14 -5.60
N TRP A 43 -0.94 -4.56 -4.82
CA TRP A 43 -0.91 -4.29 -3.39
C TRP A 43 -0.42 -2.86 -3.15
N SER A 44 -1.34 -1.97 -2.78
CA SER A 44 -0.95 -0.63 -2.33
C SER A 44 -0.47 -0.69 -0.89
N PRO A 45 0.68 -0.08 -0.54
CA PRO A 45 1.08 0.03 0.85
C PRO A 45 0.04 0.83 1.64
N SER A 46 -0.11 0.48 2.92
CA SER A 46 -0.96 1.23 3.84
C SER A 46 -0.54 2.70 3.85
N LYS A 47 -1.51 3.61 3.66
CA LYS A 47 -1.30 5.06 3.81
C LYS A 47 -1.04 5.48 5.26
N PHE A 48 -1.32 4.60 6.21
CA PHE A 48 -1.03 4.84 7.62
C PHE A 48 0.42 4.49 7.95
N PRO A 49 1.07 5.25 8.84
CA PRO A 49 2.33 4.86 9.45
C PRO A 49 2.27 3.43 10.02
N LYS A 50 3.42 2.74 10.00
CA LYS A 50 3.52 1.35 10.48
C LYS A 50 3.13 1.20 11.95
N TRP A 51 3.33 2.23 12.75
CA TRP A 51 3.01 2.25 14.19
C TRP A 51 1.53 2.49 14.50
N THR A 52 0.71 2.85 13.51
CA THR A 52 -0.72 3.13 13.74
C THR A 52 -1.49 1.84 14.02
N SER A 53 -2.07 1.74 15.22
CA SER A 53 -2.89 0.59 15.62
C SER A 53 -4.17 0.48 14.79
N ARG A 54 -4.79 -0.70 14.80
CA ARG A 54 -6.12 -0.91 14.22
C ARG A 54 -7.16 -0.01 14.90
N SER A 55 -7.11 0.09 16.22
CA SER A 55 -8.00 0.94 17.01
C SER A 55 -7.94 2.40 16.57
N LEU A 56 -6.74 2.95 16.33
CA LEU A 56 -6.58 4.31 15.83
C LEU A 56 -7.14 4.48 14.40
N LYS A 57 -6.98 3.48 13.53
CA LYS A 57 -7.57 3.50 12.18
C LYS A 57 -9.10 3.50 12.23
N ASP A 58 -9.68 2.73 13.13
CA ASP A 58 -11.14 2.66 13.33
C ASP A 58 -11.67 3.98 13.88
N LEU A 59 -10.96 4.59 14.85
CA LEU A 59 -11.28 5.91 15.37
C LEU A 59 -11.22 7.00 14.28
N ILE A 60 -10.20 6.98 13.42
CA ILE A 60 -10.09 7.93 12.30
C ILE A 60 -11.25 7.75 11.32
N THR A 61 -11.64 6.52 11.04
CA THR A 61 -12.78 6.18 10.19
C THR A 61 -14.08 6.72 10.78
N ASN A 62 -14.33 6.47 12.06
CA ASN A 62 -15.54 6.91 12.75
C ASN A 62 -15.59 8.44 12.91
N LYS A 63 -14.45 9.08 13.22
CA LYS A 63 -14.31 10.54 13.20
C LYS A 63 -14.69 11.13 11.84
N ASN A 64 -14.23 10.53 10.74
CA ASN A 64 -14.55 11.01 9.40
C ASN A 64 -16.03 10.86 9.06
N LYS A 65 -16.65 9.74 9.45
CA LYS A 65 -18.10 9.51 9.32
C LYS A 65 -18.90 10.54 10.13
N ALA A 66 -18.57 10.72 11.40
CA ALA A 66 -19.22 11.69 12.29
C ALA A 66 -19.07 13.13 11.75
N HIS A 67 -17.89 13.48 11.24
CA HIS A 67 -17.67 14.79 10.62
C HIS A 67 -18.54 14.98 9.36
N ALA A 68 -18.69 13.95 8.53
CA ALA A 68 -19.54 14.02 7.35
C ALA A 68 -21.01 14.22 7.74
N ILE A 69 -21.48 13.53 8.78
CA ILE A 69 -22.83 13.72 9.34
C ILE A 69 -23.01 15.14 9.84
N TYR A 70 -22.13 15.64 10.72
CA TYR A 70 -22.17 17.01 11.21
C TYR A 70 -22.15 18.03 10.06
N LYS A 71 -21.33 17.83 9.02
CA LYS A 71 -21.29 18.74 7.88
C LYS A 71 -22.62 18.82 7.13
N ARG A 72 -23.39 17.73 7.10
CA ARG A 72 -24.70 17.64 6.47
C ARG A 72 -25.81 18.22 7.35
N THR A 73 -25.81 17.92 8.65
CA THR A 73 -26.90 18.28 9.56
C THR A 73 -26.71 19.64 10.23
N LYS A 74 -25.46 20.07 10.43
CA LYS A 74 -25.07 21.27 11.21
C LYS A 74 -25.59 21.28 12.66
N SER A 75 -25.98 20.13 13.19
CA SER A 75 -26.47 20.01 14.57
C SER A 75 -25.33 20.03 15.59
N ILE A 76 -25.60 20.62 16.75
CA ILE A 76 -24.69 20.62 17.91
C ILE A 76 -24.47 19.20 18.42
N SER A 77 -25.50 18.34 18.42
CA SER A 77 -25.38 16.95 18.85
C SER A 77 -24.35 16.19 18.02
N ASP A 78 -24.41 16.34 16.70
CA ASP A 78 -23.49 15.68 15.78
C ASP A 78 -22.08 16.25 15.88
N TYR A 79 -21.96 17.54 16.18
CA TYR A 79 -20.67 18.17 16.50
C TYR A 79 -20.03 17.54 17.74
N LEU A 80 -20.80 17.33 18.82
CA LEU A 80 -20.28 16.71 20.04
C LEU A 80 -19.74 15.30 19.78
N VAL A 81 -20.47 14.50 19.00
CA VAL A 81 -20.03 13.16 18.59
C VAL A 81 -18.72 13.23 17.77
N PHE A 82 -18.64 14.14 16.80
CA PHE A 82 -17.40 14.36 16.04
C PHE A 82 -16.24 14.81 16.93
N SER A 83 -16.49 15.75 17.83
CA SER A 83 -15.50 16.31 18.77
C SER A 83 -14.94 15.21 19.68
N GLU A 84 -15.81 14.33 20.19
CA GLU A 84 -15.40 13.20 21.02
C GLU A 84 -14.49 12.23 20.25
N TYR A 85 -14.89 11.82 19.04
CA TYR A 85 -14.01 10.98 18.20
C TYR A 85 -12.68 11.67 17.88
N ARG A 86 -12.66 12.99 17.66
CA ARG A 86 -11.42 13.75 17.45
C ARG A 86 -10.53 13.71 18.70
N ALA A 87 -11.10 13.86 19.89
CA ALA A 87 -10.37 13.77 21.15
C ALA A 87 -9.79 12.35 21.38
N GLN A 88 -10.58 11.31 21.09
CA GLN A 88 -10.12 9.92 21.15
C GLN A 88 -8.97 9.65 20.18
N CYS A 89 -9.07 10.11 18.92
CA CYS A 89 -7.97 9.99 17.96
C CYS A 89 -6.67 10.62 18.49
N LYS A 90 -6.75 11.82 19.07
CA LYS A 90 -5.58 12.53 19.62
C LYS A 90 -4.97 11.75 20.79
N ARG A 91 -5.79 11.20 21.69
CA ARG A 91 -5.33 10.38 22.82
C ARG A 91 -4.67 9.10 22.33
N GLN A 92 -5.34 8.34 21.48
CA GLN A 92 -4.83 7.06 20.98
C GLN A 92 -3.56 7.22 20.15
N SER A 93 -3.45 8.27 19.33
CA SER A 93 -2.24 8.57 18.57
C SER A 93 -1.01 8.76 19.47
N LYS A 94 -1.18 9.43 20.63
CA LYS A 94 -0.09 9.58 21.60
C LYS A 94 0.35 8.25 22.19
N VAL A 95 -0.62 7.41 22.56
CA VAL A 95 -0.36 6.07 23.11
C VAL A 95 0.35 5.18 22.10
N ASP A 96 -0.15 5.11 20.87
CA ASP A 96 0.45 4.30 19.81
C ASP A 96 1.89 4.76 19.51
N ASN A 97 2.12 6.07 19.46
CA ASN A 97 3.44 6.63 19.23
C ASN A 97 4.41 6.36 20.39
N SER A 98 3.97 6.48 21.64
CA SER A 98 4.84 6.18 22.79
C SER A 98 5.21 4.71 22.84
N VAL A 99 4.26 3.80 22.55
CA VAL A 99 4.53 2.36 22.45
C VAL A 99 5.53 2.09 21.35
N HIS A 100 5.35 2.71 20.18
CA HIS A 100 6.27 2.55 19.06
C HIS A 100 7.68 3.02 19.38
N ILE A 101 7.84 4.21 19.99
CA ILE A 101 9.14 4.74 20.40
C ILE A 101 9.80 3.78 21.38
N ASN A 102 9.11 3.37 22.45
CA ASN A 102 9.64 2.45 23.45
C ASN A 102 10.07 1.10 22.84
N CYS A 103 9.22 0.49 22.02
CA CYS A 103 9.56 -0.76 21.33
C CYS A 103 10.76 -0.58 20.38
N THR A 104 10.85 0.58 19.72
CA THR A 104 11.97 0.88 18.83
C THR A 104 13.26 1.06 19.63
N GLU A 105 13.26 1.83 20.72
CA GLU A 105 14.43 2.02 21.60
C GLU A 105 14.94 0.69 22.19
N VAL A 106 14.03 -0.19 22.63
CA VAL A 106 14.38 -1.54 23.08
C VAL A 106 14.98 -2.36 21.94
N ALA A 107 14.39 -2.33 20.74
CA ALA A 107 14.92 -3.07 19.60
C ALA A 107 16.29 -2.55 19.14
N LEU A 108 16.53 -1.24 19.20
CA LEU A 108 17.80 -0.61 18.86
C LEU A 108 18.89 -0.93 19.88
N SER A 109 18.56 -0.93 21.18
CA SER A 109 19.51 -1.26 22.25
C SER A 109 19.84 -2.74 22.33
N SER A 110 18.94 -3.63 21.88
CA SER A 110 19.15 -5.08 21.90
C SER A 110 20.22 -5.59 20.93
N SER A 111 20.49 -4.87 19.83
CA SER A 111 21.46 -5.29 18.82
C SER A 111 22.02 -4.11 18.03
N PRO A 112 23.36 -3.97 17.94
CA PRO A 112 23.99 -2.99 17.06
C PRO A 112 23.56 -3.10 15.60
N SER A 113 23.20 -4.30 15.12
CA SER A 113 22.72 -4.49 13.74
C SER A 113 21.39 -3.79 13.48
N ASN A 114 20.46 -3.85 14.44
CA ASN A 114 19.16 -3.19 14.33
C ASN A 114 19.31 -1.66 14.33
N PHE A 115 20.26 -1.15 15.12
CA PHE A 115 20.62 0.26 15.12
C PHE A 115 21.09 0.72 13.74
N TRP A 116 22.09 0.05 13.16
CA TRP A 116 22.60 0.41 11.84
C TRP A 116 21.56 0.26 10.72
N LYS A 117 20.69 -0.76 10.78
CA LYS A 117 19.56 -0.89 9.86
C LYS A 117 18.59 0.30 9.96
N PHE A 118 18.26 0.73 11.18
CA PHE A 118 17.38 1.89 11.39
C PHE A 118 18.00 3.18 10.86
N VAL A 119 19.27 3.45 11.16
CA VAL A 119 20.03 4.61 10.65
C VAL A 119 20.09 4.60 9.11
N ASN A 120 20.40 3.45 8.50
CA ASN A 120 20.47 3.31 7.05
C ASN A 120 19.11 3.53 6.37
N ASN A 121 18.01 3.15 7.03
CA ASN A 121 16.64 3.39 6.53
C ASN A 121 16.15 4.83 6.71
N LEU A 122 16.73 5.61 7.63
CA LEU A 122 16.49 7.06 7.76
C LEU A 122 17.29 7.87 6.72
N CYS A 123 18.42 7.33 6.27
CA CYS A 123 19.37 7.97 5.37
C CYS A 123 18.98 8.10 3.87
N PRO A 124 17.80 7.69 3.34
CA PRO A 124 17.40 8.11 1.99
C PRO A 124 17.23 9.62 1.85
N ILE A 125 16.83 10.31 2.92
CA ILE A 125 16.57 11.77 2.93
C ILE A 125 17.88 12.57 3.06
N LEU A 126 18.88 12.03 3.77
CA LEU A 126 20.18 12.68 3.98
C LEU A 126 21.15 12.49 2.81
N LYS A 127 20.97 11.45 1.98
CA LYS A 127 21.77 11.24 0.75
C LYS A 127 21.58 12.34 -0.31
N LEU A 128 20.54 13.17 -0.20
CA LEU A 128 20.35 14.33 -1.08
C LEU A 128 21.26 15.52 -0.73
N VAL A 129 21.88 15.55 0.46
CA VAL A 129 22.74 16.67 0.89
C VAL A 129 24.22 16.40 0.58
N GLN A 130 24.62 15.15 0.36
CA GLN A 130 26.02 14.81 0.04
C GLN A 130 26.38 14.97 -1.43
N HIS A 131 25.41 15.14 -2.34
CA HIS A 131 25.66 15.32 -3.78
C HIS A 131 25.78 16.78 -4.24
N THR A 132 25.70 17.76 -3.34
CA THR A 132 25.87 19.20 -3.66
C THR A 132 27.22 19.77 -3.22
N ILE A 133 28.14 18.91 -2.78
CA ILE A 133 29.54 19.29 -2.54
C ILE A 133 30.41 18.18 -3.16
N ASN A 134 30.57 18.27 -4.47
CA ASN A 134 31.72 17.82 -5.25
C ASN A 134 31.70 18.57 -6.58
#